data_AF-A0A9E2C1T8-F1
#
_entry.id   AF-A0A9E2C1T8-F1
#
_cell.length_a   1.000
_cell.length_b   1.000
_cell.length_c   1.000
_cell.angle_alpha   90.00
_cell.angle_beta   90.00
_cell.angle_gamma   90.00
#
_symmetry.space_group_name_H-M   'P 1'
#
loop_
_entity.id
_entity.type
_entity.pdbx_description
1 polymer ?
#
loop_
_entity_poly.entity_id
_entity_poly.type
_entity_poly.pdbx_seq_one_letter_code
_entity_poly.pdbx_strand_id
1 'polypeptide(L)'
;MSIAVLFGNGLSADFDNSRIQVTLTSEGKLSIATSGLNGSMQIARTSIIAGETDSTVFDYTKDAGAVIDVESISDPLLSDFELHGMIDNSFSYLPPQVVVRHNIYAWDAVPCCLLKYTVINQQDTLTARLGLEILPQVGGMFGDETVEWMAFDDVLAVSKEEDFIGYKALTQEITSVRSFEYYSGYAAADSDLWNWLCYGQYDLMVHAGSQGAVSIPALDLIDISAGDSTEVWFAVGLGGSETEMLTAVDLAEEQYILLGVKTEPPIEGVTSFTLHQNYPNPFNGNTTICFDLITASSVTLSLFDIHGRHVGAGLSACPLGEHGGSPLQPGTHTITLSLPDLSSGTYFYRLQAGGEQITRTLHLIK
;
A
#
# COMPACT_ATOMS: atom_id res chain seq x y z
N MET A 1 2.16 6.62 36.61
CA MET A 1 1.19 7.58 36.04
C MET A 1 0.69 6.90 34.78
N SER A 2 -0.58 6.50 34.76
CA SER A 2 -1.12 5.62 33.71
C SER A 2 -0.96 6.24 32.33
N ILE A 3 -0.38 5.48 31.40
CA ILE A 3 -0.59 5.68 29.96
C ILE A 3 -2.04 5.27 29.69
N ALA A 4 -2.93 6.22 29.89
CA ALA A 4 -4.27 6.16 29.34
C ALA A 4 -4.18 6.79 27.95
N VAL A 5 -4.21 5.89 26.97
CA VAL A 5 -4.46 6.14 25.55
C VAL A 5 -5.46 7.28 25.38
N LEU A 6 -5.00 8.38 24.79
CA LEU A 6 -5.85 9.48 24.35
C LEU A 6 -5.57 9.72 22.88
N PHE A 7 -6.04 8.82 22.01
CA PHE A 7 -6.43 9.15 20.64
C PHE A 7 -7.56 8.22 20.16
N GLY A 8 -8.70 8.84 19.87
CA GLY A 8 -9.65 8.47 18.82
C GLY A 8 -10.50 7.22 18.99
N ASN A 9 -11.83 7.41 19.08
CA ASN A 9 -12.83 6.40 18.68
C ASN A 9 -12.80 6.20 17.14
N GLY A 10 -11.64 5.87 16.57
CA GLY A 10 -11.49 5.56 15.14
C GLY A 10 -11.98 4.15 14.83
N LEU A 11 -12.37 3.91 13.58
CA LEU A 11 -12.72 2.57 13.11
C LEU A 11 -11.43 1.73 13.03
N SER A 12 -11.53 0.44 13.38
CA SER A 12 -10.44 -0.51 13.23
C SER A 12 -10.96 -1.80 12.60
N ALA A 13 -10.13 -2.46 11.80
CA ALA A 13 -10.37 -3.80 11.31
C ALA A 13 -9.25 -4.72 11.78
N ASP A 14 -9.59 -5.99 12.04
CA ASP A 14 -8.64 -6.98 12.50
C ASP A 14 -8.92 -8.37 11.92
N PHE A 15 -7.89 -9.21 11.94
CA PHE A 15 -8.02 -10.66 11.80
C PHE A 15 -7.19 -11.36 12.87
N ASP A 16 -7.54 -12.61 13.15
CA ASP A 16 -6.79 -13.53 14.00
C ASP A 16 -6.68 -14.88 13.28
N ASN A 17 -5.45 -15.29 12.95
CA ASN A 17 -5.16 -16.56 12.26
C ASN A 17 -4.76 -17.69 13.23
N SER A 18 -5.07 -17.55 14.53
CA SER A 18 -4.64 -18.42 15.63
C SER A 18 -3.14 -18.41 15.95
N ARG A 19 -2.32 -17.63 15.23
CA ARG A 19 -0.89 -17.39 15.54
C ARG A 19 -0.58 -15.93 15.80
N ILE A 20 -1.17 -15.05 15.02
CA ILE A 20 -1.09 -13.60 15.16
C ILE A 20 -2.48 -12.98 15.02
N GLN A 21 -2.67 -11.90 15.77
CA GLN A 21 -3.76 -10.96 15.57
C GLN A 21 -3.16 -9.67 15.00
N VAL A 22 -3.69 -9.20 13.88
CA VAL A 22 -3.29 -7.92 13.29
C VAL A 22 -4.47 -6.98 13.32
N THR A 23 -4.23 -5.75 13.77
CA THR A 23 -5.25 -4.69 13.78
C THR A 23 -4.73 -3.49 13.00
N LEU A 24 -5.54 -2.99 12.07
CA LEU A 24 -5.31 -1.76 11.33
C LEU A 24 -6.36 -0.73 11.75
N THR A 25 -5.91 0.47 12.11
CA THR A 25 -6.77 1.61 12.43
C THR A 25 -7.02 2.48 11.19
N SER A 26 -8.13 3.21 11.18
CA SER A 26 -8.50 4.16 10.11
C SER A 26 -7.40 5.17 9.78
N GLU A 27 -6.56 5.49 10.75
CA GLU A 27 -5.44 6.42 10.66
C GLU A 27 -4.13 5.73 10.22
N GLY A 28 -4.15 4.43 9.89
CA GLY A 28 -3.01 3.72 9.33
C GLY A 28 -1.99 3.17 10.34
N LYS A 29 -2.26 3.28 11.66
CA LYS A 29 -1.48 2.51 12.65
C LYS A 29 -1.85 1.05 12.57
N LEU A 30 -0.83 0.22 12.42
CA LEU A 30 -0.91 -1.23 12.50
C LEU A 30 -0.31 -1.73 13.83
N SER A 31 -0.98 -2.69 14.47
CA SER A 31 -0.49 -3.41 15.64
C SER A 31 -0.57 -4.91 15.43
N ILE A 32 0.39 -5.64 16.01
CA ILE A 32 0.48 -7.11 15.90
C ILE A 32 0.66 -7.71 17.29
N ALA A 33 -0.15 -8.71 17.60
CA ALA A 33 -0.07 -9.52 18.82
C ALA A 33 0.07 -11.01 18.45
N THR A 34 0.59 -11.83 19.37
CA THR A 34 0.53 -13.31 19.21
C THR A 34 -0.83 -13.83 19.64
N SER A 35 -1.31 -14.88 18.97
CA SER A 35 -2.51 -15.62 19.35
C SER A 35 -2.09 -16.93 20.04
N GLY A 36 -2.65 -17.23 21.21
CA GLY A 36 -2.44 -18.51 21.92
C GLY A 36 -1.52 -18.48 23.17
N LEU A 37 -0.91 -17.34 23.50
CA LEU A 37 -0.19 -17.10 24.78
C LEU A 37 -0.69 -15.80 25.43
N ASN A 38 -1.91 -15.81 25.97
CA ASN A 38 -2.58 -14.65 26.57
C ASN A 38 -2.80 -13.42 25.64
N GLY A 39 -2.49 -13.50 24.34
CA GLY A 39 -2.69 -12.36 23.43
C GLY A 39 -1.65 -11.26 23.59
N SER A 40 -0.38 -11.60 23.87
CA SER A 40 0.64 -10.59 24.14
C SER A 40 0.88 -9.73 22.90
N MET A 41 0.80 -8.40 23.08
CA MET A 41 1.23 -7.45 22.07
C MET A 41 2.70 -7.72 21.74
N GLN A 42 3.06 -7.51 20.48
CA GLN A 42 4.45 -7.61 20.02
C GLN A 42 4.87 -6.30 19.35
N ILE A 43 3.96 -5.74 18.56
CA ILE A 43 4.14 -4.46 17.87
C ILE A 43 2.99 -3.55 18.26
N ALA A 44 3.27 -2.53 19.08
CA ALA A 44 2.24 -1.56 19.47
C ALA A 44 1.89 -0.59 18.34
N ARG A 45 2.88 -0.27 17.49
CA ARG A 45 2.68 0.55 16.30
C ARG A 45 3.73 0.22 15.25
N THR A 46 3.25 0.02 14.02
CA THR A 46 4.04 0.27 12.82
C THR A 46 3.21 1.05 11.81
N SER A 47 3.86 1.96 11.08
CA SER A 47 3.24 2.82 10.07
C SER A 47 4.28 3.30 9.07
N ILE A 48 3.86 3.53 7.83
CA ILE A 48 4.72 4.12 6.80
C ILE A 48 5.10 5.56 7.15
N ILE A 49 6.29 5.96 6.74
CA ILE A 49 6.77 7.34 6.72
C ILE A 49 7.18 7.66 5.29
N ALA A 50 6.79 8.82 4.77
CA ALA A 50 7.25 9.32 3.48
C ALA A 50 7.83 10.73 3.64
N GLY A 51 9.15 10.86 3.55
CA GLY A 51 9.86 12.14 3.68
C GLY A 51 10.42 12.63 2.36
N GLU A 52 10.31 13.93 2.09
CA GLU A 52 10.91 14.60 0.93
C GLU A 52 11.99 15.61 1.37
N THR A 53 11.78 16.32 2.47
CA THR A 53 12.74 17.25 3.09
C THR A 53 12.61 17.24 4.61
N ASP A 54 13.44 18.02 5.30
CA ASP A 54 13.40 18.21 6.76
C ASP A 54 12.17 18.97 7.28
N SER A 55 11.29 19.42 6.39
CA SER A 55 10.04 20.11 6.70
C SER A 55 8.84 19.54 5.96
N THR A 56 9.04 18.41 5.28
CA THR A 56 8.00 17.73 4.49
C THR A 56 8.11 16.23 4.73
N VAL A 57 7.47 15.76 5.81
CA VAL A 57 7.40 14.33 6.14
C VAL A 57 5.96 13.97 6.46
N PHE A 58 5.44 12.96 5.77
CA PHE A 58 4.15 12.36 6.06
C PHE A 58 4.31 11.29 7.15
N ASP A 59 3.61 11.45 8.28
CA ASP A 59 3.62 10.49 9.37
C ASP A 59 2.23 10.21 10.01
N TYR A 60 2.14 9.06 10.70
CA TYR A 60 0.93 8.61 11.39
C TYR A 60 0.43 9.59 12.46
N THR A 61 1.33 10.20 13.22
CA THR A 61 0.96 10.99 14.41
C THR A 61 0.45 12.38 14.06
N LYS A 62 0.86 12.92 12.91
CA LYS A 62 0.54 14.30 12.53
C LYS A 62 -0.30 14.44 11.28
N ASP A 63 -0.14 13.57 10.28
CA ASP A 63 -0.67 13.87 8.94
C ASP A 63 -1.77 12.91 8.50
N ALA A 64 -1.70 11.66 8.97
CA ALA A 64 -2.59 10.60 8.54
C ALA A 64 -4.07 10.91 8.85
N GLY A 65 -4.84 11.16 7.79
CA GLY A 65 -6.29 11.23 7.79
C GLY A 65 -6.89 10.08 6.99
N ALA A 66 -7.98 9.49 7.47
CA ALA A 66 -8.65 8.38 6.80
C ALA A 66 -9.36 8.83 5.50
N VAL A 67 -9.11 8.12 4.41
CA VAL A 67 -9.76 8.33 3.09
C VAL A 67 -10.79 7.24 2.82
N ILE A 68 -10.41 5.99 3.06
CA ILE A 68 -11.30 4.81 3.01
C ILE A 68 -11.24 4.15 4.38
N ASP A 69 -12.41 3.85 4.93
CA ASP A 69 -12.53 3.12 6.18
C ASP A 69 -11.81 1.77 6.08
N VAL A 70 -11.25 1.33 7.20
CA VAL A 70 -10.56 0.05 7.26
C VAL A 70 -11.54 -1.09 7.27
N GLU A 71 -11.24 -2.14 6.51
CA GLU A 71 -12.10 -3.32 6.40
C GLU A 71 -11.27 -4.60 6.33
N SER A 72 -11.88 -5.69 6.79
CA SER A 72 -11.40 -7.05 6.52
C SER A 72 -12.07 -7.61 5.27
N ILE A 73 -11.28 -8.26 4.42
CA ILE A 73 -11.79 -8.89 3.21
C ILE A 73 -12.31 -10.28 3.57
N SER A 74 -13.57 -10.57 3.26
CA SER A 74 -14.22 -11.82 3.68
C SER A 74 -13.79 -13.06 2.90
N ASP A 75 -13.26 -12.88 1.68
CA ASP A 75 -12.79 -13.95 0.79
C ASP A 75 -11.57 -13.46 -0.02
N PRO A 76 -10.38 -13.37 0.60
CA PRO A 76 -9.21 -12.81 -0.06
C PRO A 76 -8.67 -13.76 -1.13
N LEU A 77 -8.30 -13.21 -2.29
CA LEU A 77 -7.73 -13.99 -3.41
C LEU A 77 -6.26 -14.37 -3.17
N LEU A 78 -5.55 -13.50 -2.46
CA LEU A 78 -4.09 -13.51 -2.38
C LEU A 78 -3.58 -14.21 -1.10
N SER A 79 -4.38 -14.23 -0.05
CA SER A 79 -4.05 -14.73 1.28
C SER A 79 -5.27 -15.37 1.96
N ASP A 80 -5.10 -15.90 3.17
CA ASP A 80 -6.25 -16.43 3.94
C ASP A 80 -6.94 -15.32 4.74
N PHE A 81 -6.19 -14.28 5.09
CA PHE A 81 -6.69 -13.07 5.75
C PHE A 81 -6.13 -11.83 5.05
N GLU A 82 -6.98 -10.82 4.86
CA GLU A 82 -6.58 -9.54 4.29
C GLU A 82 -7.27 -8.37 4.99
N LEU A 83 -6.50 -7.32 5.29
CA LEU A 83 -7.02 -6.01 5.70
C LEU A 83 -6.62 -4.98 4.66
N HIS A 84 -7.49 -4.00 4.44
CA HIS A 84 -7.15 -2.82 3.66
C HIS A 84 -7.59 -1.52 4.34
N GLY A 85 -6.93 -0.43 3.96
CA GLY A 85 -7.24 0.91 4.41
C GLY A 85 -6.53 1.94 3.55
N MET A 86 -7.00 3.19 3.57
CA MET A 86 -6.38 4.25 2.78
C MET A 86 -6.35 5.52 3.59
N ILE A 87 -5.18 6.15 3.65
CA ILE A 87 -4.93 7.40 4.35
C ILE A 87 -4.31 8.42 3.41
N ASP A 88 -4.49 9.68 3.70
CA ASP A 88 -3.80 10.80 3.07
C ASP A 88 -3.37 11.82 4.12
N ASN A 89 -2.83 12.94 3.69
CA ASN A 89 -2.43 14.04 4.57
C ASN A 89 -3.61 14.96 4.96
N SER A 90 -4.87 14.54 4.86
CA SER A 90 -6.04 15.41 5.11
C SER A 90 -6.22 15.83 6.57
N PHE A 91 -5.53 15.19 7.52
CA PHE A 91 -5.62 15.59 8.93
C PHE A 91 -4.90 16.92 9.18
N SER A 92 -3.71 17.11 8.60
CA SER A 92 -2.90 18.33 8.76
C SER A 92 -2.90 19.24 7.53
N TYR A 93 -3.12 18.67 6.35
CA TYR A 93 -2.87 19.26 5.02
C TYR A 93 -1.39 19.65 4.79
N LEU A 94 -0.47 19.18 5.63
CA LEU A 94 0.96 19.43 5.48
C LEU A 94 1.57 18.50 4.41
N PRO A 95 2.57 18.97 3.65
CA PRO A 95 3.25 18.16 2.64
C PRO A 95 4.12 17.04 3.24
N PRO A 96 4.44 16.00 2.46
CA PRO A 96 4.10 15.81 1.05
C PRO A 96 2.63 15.42 0.84
N GLN A 97 2.08 15.80 -0.32
CA GLN A 97 0.72 15.40 -0.68
C GLN A 97 0.72 13.99 -1.25
N VAL A 98 0.51 13.01 -0.37
CA VAL A 98 0.47 11.60 -0.72
C VAL A 98 -0.84 10.96 -0.30
N VAL A 99 -1.22 9.93 -1.03
CA VAL A 99 -2.22 8.97 -0.56
C VAL A 99 -1.55 7.62 -0.42
N VAL A 100 -1.75 6.98 0.73
CA VAL A 100 -1.17 5.68 1.04
C VAL A 100 -2.28 4.65 1.18
N ARG A 101 -2.26 3.64 0.32
CA ARG A 101 -3.07 2.43 0.52
C ARG A 101 -2.28 1.40 1.31
N HIS A 102 -2.94 0.82 2.30
CA HIS A 102 -2.48 -0.29 3.11
C HIS A 102 -3.16 -1.57 2.64
N ASN A 103 -2.39 -2.61 2.38
CA ASN A 103 -2.90 -3.96 2.22
C ASN A 103 -2.06 -4.90 3.08
N ILE A 104 -2.71 -5.62 3.99
CA ILE A 104 -2.07 -6.51 4.93
C ILE A 104 -2.50 -7.93 4.61
N TYR A 105 -1.55 -8.83 4.38
CA TYR A 105 -1.82 -10.22 4.01
C TYR A 105 -1.28 -11.18 5.08
N ALA A 106 -2.07 -12.18 5.45
CA ALA A 106 -1.61 -13.27 6.32
C ALA A 106 -2.22 -14.61 5.92
N TRP A 107 -1.56 -15.70 6.31
CA TRP A 107 -1.93 -17.07 5.97
C TRP A 107 -2.22 -17.88 7.23
N ASP A 108 -2.99 -18.95 7.06
CA ASP A 108 -3.34 -19.86 8.14
C ASP A 108 -2.10 -20.47 8.80
N ALA A 109 -2.13 -20.52 10.14
CA ALA A 109 -1.17 -21.25 10.96
C ALA A 109 0.32 -20.83 10.85
N VAL A 110 0.64 -19.72 10.17
CA VAL A 110 1.99 -19.12 10.12
C VAL A 110 2.03 -17.83 10.94
N PRO A 111 3.03 -17.61 11.82
CA PRO A 111 3.16 -16.39 12.60
C PRO A 111 3.81 -15.26 11.80
N CYS A 112 3.31 -14.98 10.59
CA CYS A 112 3.84 -13.93 9.74
C CYS A 112 2.74 -13.18 8.96
N CYS A 113 3.06 -11.99 8.49
CA CYS A 113 2.24 -11.22 7.57
C CYS A 113 3.09 -10.40 6.60
N LEU A 114 2.50 -10.01 5.48
CA LEU A 114 3.04 -9.00 4.58
C LEU A 114 2.35 -7.66 4.79
N LEU A 115 3.13 -6.59 4.85
CA LEU A 115 2.66 -5.22 4.85
C LEU A 115 2.96 -4.63 3.48
N LYS A 116 1.93 -4.34 2.68
CA LYS A 116 2.04 -3.61 1.42
C LYS A 116 1.57 -2.18 1.62
N TYR A 117 2.43 -1.24 1.23
CA TYR A 117 2.08 0.17 1.12
C TYR A 117 2.19 0.61 -0.34
N THR A 118 1.10 1.10 -0.90
CA THR A 118 1.09 1.79 -2.21
C THR A 118 1.05 3.29 -1.96
N VAL A 119 2.15 3.97 -2.23
CA VAL A 119 2.28 5.43 -2.05
C VAL A 119 2.02 6.11 -3.38
N ILE A 120 0.95 6.89 -3.44
CA ILE A 120 0.49 7.61 -4.63
C ILE A 120 0.83 9.09 -4.47
N ASN A 121 1.54 9.64 -5.45
CA ASN A 121 1.90 11.05 -5.44
C ASN A 121 0.73 11.94 -5.93
N GLN A 122 0.29 12.92 -5.12
CA GLN A 122 -0.74 13.91 -5.47
C GLN A 122 -0.18 15.30 -5.81
N GLN A 123 1.14 15.48 -5.80
CA GLN A 123 1.82 16.73 -6.18
C GLN A 123 2.61 16.59 -7.50
N ASP A 124 3.11 17.70 -8.05
CA ASP A 124 3.74 17.73 -9.38
C ASP A 124 4.93 16.75 -9.54
N THR A 125 5.77 16.66 -8.50
CA THR A 125 6.90 15.72 -8.41
C THR A 125 7.12 15.36 -6.95
N LEU A 126 7.47 14.11 -6.68
CA LEU A 126 7.84 13.67 -5.33
C LEU A 126 9.10 12.82 -5.41
N THR A 127 10.18 13.30 -4.81
CA THR A 127 11.41 12.52 -4.60
C THR A 127 11.49 12.20 -3.11
N ALA A 128 11.05 11.00 -2.72
CA ALA A 128 10.84 10.66 -1.33
C ALA A 128 11.74 9.52 -0.85
N ARG A 129 12.15 9.58 0.42
CA ARG A 129 12.58 8.40 1.18
C ARG A 129 11.36 7.81 1.87
N LEU A 130 11.14 6.52 1.65
CA LEU A 130 10.12 5.76 2.36
C LEU A 130 10.76 4.96 3.49
N GLY A 131 10.03 4.76 4.58
CA GLY A 131 10.49 3.95 5.70
C GLY A 131 9.33 3.56 6.60
N LEU A 132 9.64 2.85 7.68
CA LEU A 132 8.65 2.54 8.71
C LEU A 132 8.98 3.26 10.01
N GLU A 133 7.95 3.65 10.73
CA GLU A 133 8.05 3.78 12.17
C GLU A 133 7.76 2.41 12.79
N ILE A 134 8.60 1.96 13.72
CA ILE A 134 8.38 0.73 14.48
C ILE A 134 8.51 1.03 15.97
N LEU A 135 7.41 0.83 16.69
CA LEU A 135 7.32 0.88 18.15
C LEU A 135 6.93 -0.50 18.68
N PRO A 136 7.92 -1.32 19.10
CA PRO A 136 7.67 -2.62 19.68
C PRO A 136 7.02 -2.52 21.06
N GLN A 137 6.31 -3.58 21.44
CA GLN A 137 5.83 -3.83 22.79
C GLN A 137 5.95 -5.33 23.06
N VAL A 138 7.15 -5.87 22.86
CA VAL A 138 7.44 -7.32 22.85
C VAL A 138 6.98 -7.96 24.16
N GLY A 139 6.24 -9.07 24.08
CA GLY A 139 5.68 -9.76 25.24
C GLY A 139 4.64 -8.94 26.02
N GLY A 140 4.01 -7.95 25.40
CA GLY A 140 2.97 -7.13 26.00
C GLY A 140 3.47 -6.00 26.91
N MET A 141 4.79 -5.80 27.05
CA MET A 141 5.37 -4.75 27.87
C MET A 141 6.45 -3.97 27.11
N PHE A 142 6.36 -2.64 27.16
CA PHE A 142 7.44 -1.76 26.67
C PHE A 142 8.71 -1.93 27.52
N GLY A 143 9.87 -1.77 26.89
CA GLY A 143 11.15 -1.66 27.58
C GLY A 143 11.97 -2.95 27.59
N ASP A 144 13.28 -2.77 27.69
CA ASP A 144 14.27 -3.85 27.83
C ASP A 144 14.39 -4.80 26.61
N GLU A 145 13.80 -4.45 25.47
CA GLU A 145 14.05 -5.14 24.20
C GLU A 145 15.44 -4.84 23.61
N THR A 146 15.91 -5.76 22.79
CA THR A 146 17.11 -5.62 21.96
C THR A 146 16.70 -5.49 20.50
N VAL A 147 17.17 -4.45 19.84
CA VAL A 147 17.05 -4.27 18.39
C VAL A 147 18.38 -4.62 17.74
N GLU A 148 18.37 -5.46 16.72
CA GLU A 148 19.56 -5.92 16.00
C GLU A 148 19.35 -5.85 14.50
N TRP A 149 20.36 -5.34 13.77
CA TRP A 149 20.41 -5.43 12.32
C TRP A 149 21.19 -6.68 11.90
N MET A 150 20.48 -7.69 11.43
CA MET A 150 21.02 -8.96 10.97
C MET A 150 21.42 -8.86 9.49
N ALA A 151 22.62 -8.33 9.24
CA ALA A 151 23.07 -7.99 7.89
C ALA A 151 23.19 -9.17 6.91
N PHE A 152 23.31 -10.41 7.39
CA PHE A 152 23.35 -11.59 6.52
C PHE A 152 21.95 -11.97 6.00
N ASP A 153 20.93 -11.79 6.83
CA ASP A 153 19.55 -12.18 6.56
C ASP A 153 18.72 -11.01 5.98
N ASP A 154 19.27 -9.79 6.05
CA ASP A 154 18.59 -8.52 5.70
C ASP A 154 17.36 -8.27 6.58
N VAL A 155 17.49 -8.58 7.88
CA VAL A 155 16.41 -8.52 8.86
C VAL A 155 16.73 -7.53 9.96
N LEU A 156 15.79 -6.62 10.23
CA LEU A 156 15.74 -5.87 11.48
C LEU A 156 15.00 -6.71 12.53
N ALA A 157 15.74 -7.26 13.48
CA ALA A 157 15.19 -8.06 14.56
C ALA A 157 14.94 -7.22 15.81
N VAL A 158 13.81 -7.47 16.48
CA VAL A 158 13.52 -6.97 17.82
C VAL A 158 13.21 -8.16 18.71
N SER A 159 13.87 -8.26 19.85
CA SER A 159 13.72 -9.40 20.77
C SER A 159 13.63 -8.98 22.22
N LYS A 160 12.88 -9.76 23.00
CA LYS A 160 12.82 -9.65 24.46
C LYS A 160 12.51 -11.01 25.04
N GLU A 161 13.42 -11.52 25.86
CA GLU A 161 13.33 -12.88 26.41
C GLU A 161 13.19 -13.94 25.30
N GLU A 162 12.05 -14.63 25.24
CA GLU A 162 11.76 -15.66 24.22
C GLU A 162 10.91 -15.12 23.07
N ASP A 163 10.53 -13.85 23.04
CA ASP A 163 9.73 -13.28 21.96
C ASP A 163 10.62 -12.54 20.94
N PHE A 164 10.48 -12.89 19.67
CA PHE A 164 11.25 -12.32 18.55
C PHE A 164 10.32 -11.84 17.44
N ILE A 165 10.69 -10.70 16.85
CA ILE A 165 10.01 -10.06 15.72
C ILE A 165 11.07 -9.74 14.67
N GLY A 166 10.84 -10.10 13.42
CA GLY A 166 11.71 -9.75 12.30
C GLY A 166 10.98 -8.90 11.27
N TYR A 167 11.67 -7.90 10.75
CA TYR A 167 11.22 -7.08 9.63
C TYR A 167 12.20 -7.18 8.47
N LYS A 168 11.71 -7.42 7.26
CA LYS A 168 12.50 -7.44 6.04
C LYS A 168 11.80 -6.67 4.94
N ALA A 169 12.51 -5.81 4.22
CA ALA A 169 11.97 -5.16 3.02
C ALA A 169 12.10 -6.11 1.83
N LEU A 170 11.07 -6.17 0.98
CA LEU A 170 10.97 -7.17 -0.09
C LEU A 170 11.04 -6.57 -1.50
N THR A 171 10.72 -5.29 -1.65
CA THR A 171 10.81 -4.58 -2.95
C THR A 171 12.13 -3.84 -3.14
N GLN A 172 12.74 -3.37 -2.05
CA GLN A 172 13.99 -2.61 -2.04
C GLN A 172 14.77 -2.93 -0.78
N GLU A 173 16.10 -2.82 -0.85
CA GLU A 173 16.96 -2.99 0.31
C GLU A 173 16.71 -1.86 1.33
N ILE A 174 16.76 -2.20 2.62
CA ILE A 174 16.83 -1.19 3.68
C ILE A 174 18.22 -0.56 3.58
N THR A 175 18.27 0.76 3.40
CA THR A 175 19.53 1.51 3.26
C THR A 175 20.01 2.13 4.57
N SER A 176 19.12 2.21 5.56
CA SER A 176 19.45 2.74 6.88
C SER A 176 18.52 2.19 7.94
N VAL A 177 19.05 2.00 9.15
CA VAL A 177 18.29 1.67 10.35
C VAL A 177 18.76 2.58 11.47
N ARG A 178 17.86 3.44 11.97
CA ARG A 178 18.10 4.21 13.18
C ARG A 178 17.22 3.67 14.31
N SER A 179 17.83 3.28 15.43
CA SER A 179 17.15 2.74 16.61
C SER A 179 17.53 3.52 17.88
N PHE A 180 16.56 3.99 18.64
CA PHE A 180 16.78 4.82 19.83
C PHE A 180 15.78 4.54 20.94
N GLU A 181 16.11 4.91 22.18
CA GLU A 181 15.18 4.77 23.29
C GLU A 181 14.00 5.73 23.14
N TYR A 182 12.78 5.22 23.32
CA TYR A 182 11.56 6.00 23.26
C TYR A 182 11.59 7.17 24.25
N TYR A 183 11.15 8.33 23.80
CA TYR A 183 10.83 9.46 24.65
C TYR A 183 9.60 10.20 24.13
N SER A 184 8.79 10.74 25.04
CA SER A 184 7.58 11.47 24.64
C SER A 184 7.93 12.63 23.70
N GLY A 185 7.33 12.64 22.51
CA GLY A 185 7.51 13.70 21.52
C GLY A 185 8.68 13.52 20.55
N TYR A 186 9.26 12.32 20.42
CA TYR A 186 10.38 12.10 19.49
C TYR A 186 10.05 12.41 18.02
N ALA A 187 8.81 12.22 17.58
CA ALA A 187 8.36 12.56 16.23
C ALA A 187 7.67 13.93 16.16
N ALA A 188 7.94 14.84 17.11
CA ALA A 188 7.23 16.12 17.18
C ALA A 188 7.59 17.08 16.03
N ALA A 189 8.75 16.94 15.40
CA ALA A 189 9.13 17.73 14.23
C ALA A 189 9.50 16.83 13.04
N ASP A 190 9.14 17.26 11.83
CA ASP A 190 9.40 16.52 10.60
C ASP A 190 10.91 16.34 10.38
N SER A 191 11.71 17.31 10.84
CA SER A 191 13.16 17.27 10.82
C SER A 191 13.71 16.07 11.59
N ASP A 192 13.06 15.64 12.66
CA ASP A 192 13.52 14.48 13.44
C ASP A 192 13.37 13.20 12.62
N LEU A 193 12.18 12.99 12.05
CA LEU A 193 11.89 11.84 11.17
C LEU A 193 12.75 11.85 9.90
N TRP A 194 12.88 13.00 9.25
CA TRP A 194 13.71 13.16 8.05
C TRP A 194 15.18 12.83 8.32
N ASN A 195 15.73 13.31 9.43
CA ASN A 195 17.11 13.02 9.82
C ASN A 195 17.32 11.51 10.05
N TRP A 196 16.32 10.79 10.55
CA TRP A 196 16.40 9.34 10.73
C TRP A 196 16.21 8.58 9.42
N LEU A 197 15.32 9.00 8.54
CA LEU A 197 15.21 8.47 7.17
C LEU A 197 16.51 8.65 6.39
N CYS A 198 17.22 9.76 6.62
CA CYS A 198 18.49 10.09 5.99
C CYS A 198 19.72 9.64 6.79
N TYR A 199 19.56 8.80 7.82
CA TYR A 199 20.67 8.45 8.72
C TYR A 199 21.84 7.78 7.98
N GLY A 200 21.55 6.99 6.93
CA GLY A 200 22.55 6.42 6.00
C GLY A 200 23.49 5.40 6.63
N GLN A 201 23.15 4.92 7.83
CA GLN A 201 23.88 3.91 8.59
C GLN A 201 22.91 2.91 9.21
N TYR A 202 23.46 1.80 9.70
CA TYR A 202 22.73 0.78 10.44
C TYR A 202 23.19 0.81 11.89
N ASP A 203 22.28 1.08 12.81
CA ASP A 203 22.49 0.75 14.21
C ASP A 203 22.49 -0.78 14.35
N LEU A 204 23.69 -1.35 14.46
CA LEU A 204 23.87 -2.81 14.42
C LEU A 204 23.20 -3.53 15.58
N MET A 205 23.27 -2.96 16.79
CA MET A 205 22.64 -3.52 17.98
C MET A 205 22.37 -2.42 19.00
N VAL A 206 21.13 -2.34 19.48
CA VAL A 206 20.66 -1.37 20.49
C VAL A 206 19.90 -2.12 21.58
N HIS A 207 20.33 -1.96 22.82
CA HIS A 207 19.58 -2.43 23.99
C HIS A 207 18.77 -1.27 24.56
N ALA A 208 17.45 -1.34 24.47
CA ALA A 208 16.58 -0.32 25.01
C ALA A 208 16.55 -0.38 26.54
N GLY A 209 16.36 0.79 27.18
CA GLY A 209 16.01 0.85 28.58
C GLY A 209 14.52 0.60 28.81
N SER A 210 14.05 0.95 30.01
CA SER A 210 12.67 0.74 30.45
C SER A 210 11.58 1.41 29.60
N GLN A 211 11.93 2.37 28.73
CA GLN A 211 10.97 3.05 27.86
C GLN A 211 10.70 2.30 26.54
N GLY A 212 11.59 1.39 26.17
CA GLY A 212 11.55 0.67 24.89
C GLY A 212 12.29 1.38 23.78
N ALA A 213 12.44 0.71 22.65
CA ALA A 213 13.06 1.19 21.44
C ALA A 213 12.02 1.84 20.52
N VAL A 214 12.50 2.69 19.62
CA VAL A 214 11.84 3.07 18.38
C VAL A 214 12.85 2.82 17.28
N SER A 215 12.40 2.22 16.18
CA SER A 215 13.24 1.96 15.02
C SER A 215 12.65 2.57 13.75
N ILE A 216 13.51 3.25 12.99
CA ILE A 216 13.20 3.85 11.69
C ILE A 216 14.07 3.20 10.63
N PRO A 217 13.68 2.03 10.08
CA PRO A 217 14.28 1.51 8.86
C PRO A 217 13.83 2.35 7.65
N ALA A 218 14.77 2.70 6.77
CA ALA A 218 14.54 3.55 5.61
C ALA A 218 15.04 2.88 4.32
N LEU A 219 14.26 3.01 3.26
CA LEU A 219 14.60 2.63 1.89
C LEU A 219 15.37 3.76 1.20
N ASP A 220 15.84 3.53 -0.03
CA ASP A 220 16.50 4.58 -0.81
C ASP A 220 15.52 5.64 -1.34
N LEU A 221 16.05 6.69 -1.96
CA LEU A 221 15.26 7.71 -2.65
C LEU A 221 14.51 7.10 -3.85
N ILE A 222 13.24 7.48 -3.96
CA ILE A 222 12.35 7.07 -5.03
C ILE A 222 11.72 8.32 -5.64
N ASP A 223 11.82 8.43 -6.97
CA ASP A 223 11.11 9.43 -7.74
C ASP A 223 9.72 8.91 -8.13
N ILE A 224 8.67 9.63 -7.76
CA ILE A 224 7.27 9.32 -8.06
C ILE A 224 6.68 10.51 -8.82
N SER A 225 6.33 10.31 -10.10
CA SER A 225 5.72 11.37 -10.91
C SER A 225 4.30 11.69 -10.43
N ALA A 226 3.77 12.86 -10.77
CA ALA A 226 2.41 13.24 -10.42
C ALA A 226 1.37 12.17 -10.86
N GLY A 227 0.57 11.70 -9.91
CA GLY A 227 -0.47 10.69 -10.13
C GLY A 227 0.04 9.26 -10.26
N ASP A 228 1.36 9.04 -10.37
CA ASP A 228 1.96 7.71 -10.33
C ASP A 228 2.07 7.22 -8.88
N SER A 229 2.39 5.94 -8.73
CA SER A 229 2.56 5.30 -7.43
C SER A 229 3.77 4.38 -7.39
N THR A 230 4.28 4.15 -6.18
CA THR A 230 5.25 3.09 -5.90
C THR A 230 4.69 2.12 -4.87
N GLU A 231 5.12 0.87 -4.94
CA GLU A 231 4.77 -0.16 -3.96
C GLU A 231 5.99 -0.53 -3.13
N VAL A 232 5.80 -0.56 -1.81
CA VAL A 232 6.80 -1.09 -0.89
C VAL A 232 6.20 -2.19 -0.03
N TRP A 233 6.94 -3.29 0.06
CA TRP A 233 6.50 -4.49 0.76
C TRP A 233 7.47 -4.82 1.88
N PHE A 234 6.92 -5.18 3.03
CA PHE A 234 7.67 -5.65 4.18
C PHE A 234 7.13 -7.00 4.65
N ALA A 235 8.01 -7.96 4.88
CA ALA A 235 7.72 -9.16 5.63
C ALA A 235 7.85 -8.88 7.13
N VAL A 236 6.88 -9.35 7.90
CA VAL A 236 6.95 -9.38 9.37
C VAL A 236 6.76 -10.82 9.84
N GLY A 237 7.75 -11.35 10.56
CA GLY A 237 7.72 -12.70 11.13
C GLY A 237 7.90 -12.68 12.65
N LEU A 238 7.18 -13.55 13.35
CA LEU A 238 7.26 -13.70 14.80
C LEU A 238 7.73 -15.10 15.17
N GLY A 239 8.45 -15.24 16.29
CA GLY A 239 8.91 -16.55 16.78
C GLY A 239 9.30 -16.55 18.26
N GLY A 240 9.32 -17.77 18.84
CA GLY A 240 9.79 -18.04 20.21
C GLY A 240 11.32 -18.09 20.34
N SER A 241 12.03 -17.88 19.22
CA SER A 241 13.48 -17.86 19.12
C SER A 241 13.87 -17.14 17.83
N GLU A 242 15.13 -16.72 17.73
CA GLU A 242 15.70 -16.15 16.50
C GLU A 242 15.48 -17.06 15.28
N THR A 243 15.71 -18.37 15.42
CA THR A 243 15.51 -19.33 14.32
C THR A 243 14.05 -19.43 13.88
N GLU A 244 13.11 -19.44 14.83
CA GLU A 244 11.68 -19.45 14.49
C GLU A 244 11.24 -18.15 13.81
N MET A 245 11.75 -17.01 14.28
CA MET A 245 11.48 -15.71 13.68
C MET A 245 12.02 -15.63 12.24
N LEU A 246 13.27 -16.04 12.00
CA LEU A 246 13.85 -16.07 10.66
C LEU A 246 13.06 -17.00 9.73
N THR A 247 12.65 -18.17 10.23
CA THR A 247 11.78 -19.10 9.48
C THR A 247 10.45 -18.44 9.11
N ALA A 248 9.86 -17.65 10.01
CA ALA A 248 8.61 -16.94 9.74
C ALA A 248 8.79 -15.80 8.71
N VAL A 249 9.93 -15.10 8.73
CA VAL A 249 10.28 -14.09 7.72
C VAL A 249 10.50 -14.74 6.35
N ASP A 250 11.24 -15.85 6.29
CA ASP A 250 11.47 -16.60 5.05
C ASP A 250 10.15 -17.09 4.44
N LEU A 251 9.23 -17.61 5.27
CA LEU A 251 7.89 -17.99 4.80
C LEU A 251 7.10 -16.80 4.27
N ALA A 252 7.20 -15.61 4.88
CA ALA A 252 6.54 -14.42 4.35
C ALA A 252 7.13 -13.99 3.00
N GLU A 253 8.46 -14.09 2.83
CA GLU A 253 9.13 -13.82 1.55
C GLU A 253 8.72 -14.83 0.47
N GLU A 254 8.63 -16.12 0.80
CA GLU A 254 8.08 -17.14 -0.11
C GLU A 254 6.65 -16.79 -0.55
N GLN A 255 5.80 -16.34 0.39
CA GLN A 255 4.45 -15.91 0.06
C GLN A 255 4.45 -14.68 -0.86
N TYR A 256 5.31 -13.69 -0.62
CA TYR A 256 5.46 -12.54 -1.50
C TYR A 256 5.86 -12.94 -2.93
N ILE A 257 6.81 -13.88 -3.07
CA ILE A 257 7.19 -14.43 -4.38
C ILE A 257 5.98 -15.12 -5.02
N LEU A 258 5.21 -15.89 -4.24
CA LEU A 258 3.99 -16.52 -4.72
C LEU A 258 2.93 -15.49 -5.13
N LEU A 259 2.82 -14.33 -4.47
CA LEU A 259 1.94 -13.24 -4.92
C LEU A 259 2.38 -12.68 -6.27
N GLY A 260 3.69 -12.53 -6.49
CA GLY A 260 4.24 -12.11 -7.79
C GLY A 260 4.10 -13.17 -8.89
N VAL A 261 4.06 -14.45 -8.53
CA VAL A 261 3.85 -15.60 -9.44
C VAL A 261 2.37 -15.93 -9.63
N LYS A 262 1.50 -15.54 -8.69
CA LYS A 262 0.06 -15.39 -8.88
C LYS A 262 -0.14 -14.23 -9.87
N THR A 263 0.16 -14.48 -11.15
CA THR A 263 -0.64 -13.88 -12.21
C THR A 263 -2.08 -14.17 -11.81
N GLU A 264 -2.88 -13.12 -11.63
CA GLU A 264 -4.30 -13.27 -11.34
C GLU A 264 -4.80 -14.47 -12.15
N PRO A 265 -5.35 -15.53 -11.50
CA PRO A 265 -6.02 -16.55 -12.26
C PRO A 265 -7.02 -15.80 -13.15
N PRO A 266 -7.13 -16.12 -14.45
CA PRO A 266 -8.05 -15.43 -15.34
C PRO A 266 -9.39 -15.36 -14.61
N ILE A 267 -9.84 -14.15 -14.30
CA ILE A 267 -10.93 -13.88 -13.36
C ILE A 267 -12.07 -14.86 -13.67
N GLU A 268 -12.46 -15.70 -12.71
CA GLU A 268 -13.67 -16.51 -12.85
C GLU A 268 -14.86 -15.54 -12.99
N GLY A 269 -15.26 -15.31 -14.24
CA GLY A 269 -16.31 -14.36 -14.62
C GLY A 269 -16.09 -13.71 -15.98
N VAL A 270 -14.84 -13.47 -16.40
CA VAL A 270 -14.54 -12.86 -17.71
C VAL A 270 -14.14 -13.97 -18.69
N THR A 271 -15.12 -14.51 -19.42
CA THR A 271 -14.89 -15.55 -20.42
C THR A 271 -14.59 -15.02 -21.82
N SER A 272 -14.71 -13.69 -22.03
CA SER A 272 -14.54 -13.06 -23.35
C SER A 272 -14.16 -11.59 -23.24
N PHE A 273 -13.42 -11.09 -24.23
CA PHE A 273 -13.25 -9.64 -24.44
C PHE A 273 -14.63 -9.00 -24.62
N THR A 274 -14.98 -8.09 -23.72
CA THR A 274 -16.33 -7.49 -23.69
C THR A 274 -16.22 -5.98 -23.56
N LEU A 275 -16.92 -5.23 -24.40
CA LEU A 275 -17.09 -3.79 -24.24
C LEU A 275 -18.51 -3.52 -23.75
N HIS A 276 -18.63 -3.02 -22.52
CA HIS A 276 -19.91 -2.69 -21.90
C HIS A 276 -20.46 -1.38 -22.45
N GLN A 277 -21.75 -1.14 -22.22
CA GLN A 277 -22.36 0.13 -22.57
C GLN A 277 -21.84 1.23 -21.64
N ASN A 278 -21.40 2.35 -22.21
CA ASN A 278 -20.98 3.51 -21.43
C ASN A 278 -22.12 3.98 -20.51
N TYR A 279 -21.78 4.42 -19.30
CA TYR A 279 -22.73 4.95 -18.33
C TYR A 279 -22.22 6.28 -17.75
N PRO A 280 -23.08 7.31 -17.63
CA PRO A 280 -24.45 7.37 -18.15
C PRO A 280 -24.51 7.34 -19.69
N ASN A 281 -25.63 6.89 -20.27
CA ASN A 281 -25.93 7.05 -21.70
C ASN A 281 -27.45 7.23 -21.88
N PRO A 282 -27.94 8.42 -22.27
CA PRO A 282 -27.17 9.60 -22.68
C PRO A 282 -26.36 10.23 -21.54
N PHE A 283 -25.23 10.84 -21.87
CA PHE A 283 -24.36 11.54 -20.92
C PHE A 283 -24.30 13.03 -21.19
N ASN A 284 -23.90 13.81 -20.17
CA ASN A 284 -23.65 15.25 -20.31
C ASN A 284 -22.20 15.56 -19.92
N GLY A 285 -21.35 15.73 -20.93
CA GLY A 285 -19.94 16.11 -20.77
C GLY A 285 -19.00 14.97 -20.38
N ASN A 286 -19.39 14.06 -19.48
CA ASN A 286 -18.58 12.92 -19.05
C ASN A 286 -19.34 11.59 -19.06
N THR A 287 -18.66 10.50 -19.41
CA THR A 287 -19.20 9.14 -19.30
C THR A 287 -18.10 8.16 -18.96
N THR A 288 -18.48 7.06 -18.33
CA THR A 288 -17.57 5.96 -18.04
C THR A 288 -17.72 4.85 -19.08
N ILE A 289 -16.61 4.35 -19.62
CA ILE A 289 -16.54 3.15 -20.46
C ILE A 289 -15.94 2.03 -19.62
N CYS A 290 -16.60 0.88 -19.61
CA CYS A 290 -16.14 -0.33 -18.92
C CYS A 290 -15.92 -1.45 -19.94
N PHE A 291 -14.87 -2.24 -19.77
CA PHE A 291 -14.56 -3.38 -20.65
C PHE A 291 -13.79 -4.46 -19.91
N ASP A 292 -13.90 -5.70 -20.38
CA ASP A 292 -13.23 -6.85 -19.79
C ASP A 292 -12.17 -7.41 -20.73
N LEU A 293 -11.00 -7.75 -20.20
CA LEU A 293 -9.90 -8.41 -20.92
C LEU A 293 -9.71 -9.83 -20.41
N ILE A 294 -9.56 -10.80 -21.31
CA ILE A 294 -9.26 -12.20 -20.95
C ILE A 294 -7.76 -12.47 -20.80
N THR A 295 -6.92 -11.65 -21.44
CA THR A 295 -5.47 -11.76 -21.44
C THR A 295 -4.87 -10.37 -21.46
N ALA A 296 -3.64 -10.23 -20.94
CA ALA A 296 -2.94 -8.96 -20.96
C ALA A 296 -2.81 -8.44 -22.41
N SER A 297 -3.25 -7.20 -22.66
CA SER A 297 -3.39 -6.66 -24.02
C SER A 297 -3.11 -5.16 -24.07
N SER A 298 -2.43 -4.70 -25.12
CA SER A 298 -2.42 -3.27 -25.47
C SER A 298 -3.81 -2.87 -25.96
N VAL A 299 -4.42 -1.88 -25.31
CA VAL A 299 -5.79 -1.44 -25.61
C VAL A 299 -5.77 -0.06 -26.26
N THR A 300 -6.57 0.14 -27.30
CA THR A 300 -6.72 1.43 -27.97
C THR A 300 -8.19 1.83 -28.05
N LEU A 301 -8.50 3.06 -27.65
CA LEU A 301 -9.81 3.69 -27.79
C LEU A 301 -9.82 4.66 -28.98
N SER A 302 -10.83 4.52 -29.84
CA SER A 302 -11.11 5.46 -30.93
C SER A 302 -12.53 6.00 -30.86
N LEU A 303 -12.74 7.28 -31.18
CA LEU A 303 -14.06 7.93 -31.23
C LEU A 303 -14.41 8.41 -32.65
N PHE A 304 -15.67 8.22 -33.07
CA PHE A 304 -16.18 8.51 -34.41
C PHE A 304 -17.52 9.26 -34.42
N ASP A 305 -17.74 10.09 -35.44
CA ASP A 305 -19.05 10.69 -35.74
C ASP A 305 -19.93 9.74 -36.58
N ILE A 306 -21.17 10.17 -36.85
CA ILE A 306 -22.13 9.39 -37.65
C ILE A 306 -21.69 9.14 -39.11
N HIS A 307 -20.70 9.87 -39.60
CA HIS A 307 -20.12 9.69 -40.93
C HIS A 307 -18.86 8.81 -40.90
N GLY A 308 -18.52 8.24 -39.74
CA GLY A 308 -17.34 7.40 -39.55
C GLY A 308 -16.02 8.18 -39.50
N ARG A 309 -16.06 9.51 -39.32
CA ARG A 309 -14.86 10.33 -39.18
C ARG A 309 -14.41 10.34 -37.73
N HIS A 310 -13.09 10.28 -37.50
CA HIS A 310 -12.54 10.42 -36.16
C HIS A 310 -12.88 11.77 -35.53
N VAL A 311 -13.21 11.73 -34.25
CA VAL A 311 -13.61 12.90 -33.48
C VAL A 311 -12.51 13.24 -32.50
N GLY A 312 -11.84 14.39 -32.69
CA GLY A 312 -10.71 14.83 -31.88
C GLY A 312 -9.39 14.16 -32.26
N ALA A 313 -8.32 14.95 -32.39
CA ALA A 313 -7.00 14.44 -32.75
C ALA A 313 -6.44 13.44 -31.71
N GLY A 314 -6.73 13.66 -30.42
CA GLY A 314 -6.30 12.78 -29.32
C GLY A 314 -7.09 11.48 -29.15
N LEU A 315 -8.24 11.34 -29.82
CA LEU A 315 -9.13 10.18 -29.70
C LEU A 315 -9.22 9.38 -31.00
N SER A 316 -8.32 9.63 -31.94
CA SER A 316 -8.25 8.85 -33.18
C SER A 316 -7.69 7.44 -32.92
N ALA A 317 -6.72 7.34 -32.01
CA ALA A 317 -6.17 6.09 -31.52
C ALA A 317 -5.49 6.36 -30.15
N CYS A 318 -6.29 6.48 -29.11
CA CYS A 318 -5.79 6.75 -27.76
C CYS A 318 -5.36 5.42 -27.11
N PRO A 319 -4.05 5.16 -26.94
CA PRO A 319 -3.60 3.99 -26.21
C PRO A 319 -4.00 4.12 -24.73
N LEU A 320 -4.51 3.03 -24.17
CA LEU A 320 -4.86 2.91 -22.76
C LEU A 320 -3.80 2.06 -22.04
N GLY A 321 -3.62 2.32 -20.75
CA GLY A 321 -2.63 1.65 -19.90
C GLY A 321 -1.64 2.61 -19.28
N GLU A 322 -0.92 2.12 -18.28
CA GLU A 322 0.15 2.85 -17.60
C GLU A 322 1.22 3.30 -18.60
N HIS A 323 1.82 4.47 -18.35
CA HIS A 323 2.82 5.11 -19.21
C HIS A 323 2.40 5.27 -20.70
N GLY A 324 1.11 5.42 -21.00
CA GLY A 324 0.65 5.79 -22.34
C GLY A 324 0.66 4.66 -23.38
N GLY A 325 0.48 3.40 -22.96
CA GLY A 325 0.27 2.28 -23.87
C GLY A 325 0.82 0.91 -23.44
N SER A 326 1.25 0.77 -22.18
CA SER A 326 1.62 -0.54 -21.64
C SER A 326 0.42 -1.50 -21.66
N PRO A 327 0.63 -2.82 -21.86
CA PRO A 327 -0.46 -3.79 -21.84
C PRO A 327 -1.24 -3.72 -20.52
N LEU A 328 -2.56 -3.56 -20.60
CA LEU A 328 -3.44 -3.71 -19.45
C LEU A 328 -3.52 -5.20 -19.07
N GLN A 329 -3.51 -5.51 -17.78
CA GLN A 329 -3.64 -6.86 -17.28
C GLN A 329 -5.05 -7.45 -17.58
N PRO A 330 -5.23 -8.77 -17.55
CA PRO A 330 -6.57 -9.37 -17.61
C PRO A 330 -7.51 -8.75 -16.57
N GLY A 331 -8.81 -8.76 -16.82
CA GLY A 331 -9.83 -8.29 -15.89
C GLY A 331 -10.68 -7.13 -16.40
N THR A 332 -11.51 -6.58 -15.51
CA THR A 332 -12.44 -5.49 -15.81
C THR A 332 -11.77 -4.14 -15.60
N HIS A 333 -11.74 -3.34 -16.66
CA HIS A 333 -11.15 -2.02 -16.70
C HIS A 333 -12.22 -0.96 -16.89
N THR A 334 -11.95 0.22 -16.32
CA THR A 334 -12.86 1.36 -16.38
C THR A 334 -12.10 2.62 -16.75
N ILE A 335 -12.62 3.37 -17.72
CA ILE A 335 -12.06 4.65 -18.14
C ILE A 335 -13.13 5.74 -18.14
N THR A 336 -12.78 6.92 -17.65
CA THR A 336 -13.65 8.10 -17.70
C THR A 336 -13.32 8.90 -18.96
N LEU A 337 -14.32 9.09 -19.82
CA LEU A 337 -14.23 9.85 -21.05
C LEU A 337 -14.90 11.22 -20.87
N SER A 338 -14.12 12.29 -20.99
CA SER A 338 -14.59 13.68 -20.91
C SER A 338 -14.54 14.34 -22.29
N LEU A 339 -15.68 14.87 -22.75
CA LEU A 339 -15.87 15.41 -24.11
C LEU A 339 -16.61 16.76 -24.08
N PRO A 340 -16.07 17.80 -23.40
CA PRO A 340 -16.77 19.07 -23.20
C PRO A 340 -17.06 19.84 -24.49
N ASP A 341 -16.24 19.63 -25.51
CA ASP A 341 -16.23 20.38 -26.78
C ASP A 341 -17.10 19.74 -27.88
N LEU A 342 -17.72 18.60 -27.59
CA LEU A 342 -18.63 17.95 -28.55
C LEU A 342 -20.06 18.48 -28.42
N SER A 343 -20.73 18.57 -29.57
CA SER A 343 -22.16 18.91 -29.67
C SER A 343 -23.03 17.73 -29.26
N SER A 344 -24.23 18.00 -28.73
CA SER A 344 -25.25 16.96 -28.52
C SER A 344 -25.47 16.15 -29.79
N GLY A 345 -25.48 14.83 -29.68
CA GLY A 345 -25.53 13.96 -30.85
C GLY A 345 -25.18 12.51 -30.55
N THR A 346 -25.19 11.71 -31.61
CA THR A 346 -24.78 10.29 -31.57
C THR A 346 -23.35 10.17 -32.06
N TYR A 347 -22.54 9.42 -31.32
CA TYR A 347 -21.17 9.09 -31.68
C TYR A 347 -20.93 7.60 -31.46
N PHE A 348 -19.81 7.09 -31.98
CA PHE A 348 -19.41 5.69 -31.83
C PHE A 348 -18.03 5.63 -31.21
N TYR A 349 -17.84 4.76 -30.23
CA TYR A 349 -16.53 4.45 -29.68
C TYR A 349 -16.17 3.02 -30.00
N ARG A 350 -14.90 2.81 -30.35
CA ARG A 350 -14.34 1.50 -30.68
C ARG A 350 -13.18 1.23 -29.75
N LEU A 351 -13.21 0.06 -29.12
CA LEU A 351 -12.11 -0.45 -28.32
C LEU A 351 -11.44 -1.60 -29.08
N GLN A 352 -10.12 -1.57 -29.16
CA GLN A 352 -9.31 -2.63 -29.78
C GLN A 352 -8.33 -3.20 -28.76
N ALA A 353 -8.32 -4.52 -28.59
CA ALA A 353 -7.44 -5.23 -27.65
C ALA A 353 -7.12 -6.63 -28.20
N GLY A 354 -5.86 -7.06 -28.11
CA GLY A 354 -5.47 -8.45 -28.44
C GLY A 354 -5.77 -8.91 -29.88
N GLY A 355 -6.01 -7.98 -30.81
CA GLY A 355 -6.43 -8.28 -32.19
C GLY A 355 -7.94 -8.31 -32.42
N GLU A 356 -8.75 -8.21 -31.37
CA GLU A 356 -10.20 -8.06 -31.44
C GLU A 356 -10.61 -6.57 -31.36
N GLN A 357 -11.79 -6.25 -31.88
CA GLN A 357 -12.36 -4.89 -31.79
C GLN A 357 -13.87 -4.95 -31.55
N ILE A 358 -14.36 -4.10 -30.64
CA ILE A 358 -15.79 -3.95 -30.36
C ILE A 358 -16.14 -2.46 -30.46
N THR A 359 -17.28 -2.17 -31.11
CA THR A 359 -17.80 -0.81 -31.27
C THR A 359 -19.14 -0.68 -30.57
N ARG A 360 -19.35 0.45 -29.89
CA ARG A 360 -20.60 0.81 -29.21
C ARG A 360 -20.99 2.25 -29.54
N THR A 361 -22.25 2.57 -29.29
CA THR A 361 -22.82 3.90 -29.54
C THR A 361 -22.91 4.68 -28.24
N LEU A 362 -22.54 5.97 -28.27
CA LEU A 362 -22.75 6.93 -27.19
C LEU A 362 -23.71 8.05 -27.65
N HIS A 363 -24.54 8.53 -26.74
CA HIS A 363 -25.42 9.67 -26.97
C HIS A 363 -25.03 10.80 -26.01
N LEU A 364 -24.57 11.91 -26.57
CA LEU A 364 -24.23 13.11 -25.82
C LEU A 364 -25.44 14.05 -25.81
N ILE A 365 -25.81 14.54 -24.62
CA ILE A 365 -26.80 15.58 -24.39
C ILE A 365 -26.15 16.73 -23.64
N LYS A 366 -26.49 17.97 -23.99
CA LYS A 366 -25.96 19.19 -23.38
C LYS A 366 -27.10 20.13 -23.05
#